data_AF-A0A7H8QXI6-F1
#
_entry.id   AF-A0A7H8QXI6-F1
#
_cell.length_a   1.000
_cell.length_b   1.000
_cell.length_c   1.000
_cell.angle_alpha   90.00
_cell.angle_beta   90.00
_cell.angle_gamma   90.00
#
_symmetry.space_group_name_H-M   'P 1'
#
loop_
_entity.id
_entity.type
_entity.pdbx_description
1 polymer ?
#
loop_
_entity_poly.entity_id
_entity_poly.type
_entity_poly.pdbx_seq_one_letter_code
_entity_poly.pdbx_strand_id
1 'polypeptide(L)'
;MSNETEANDIKGGNMANKTNTKKREDADKENRGYAAIGLGIMCLATLITHAVLNAPSSKLTPIPKPRGQNQGDPILVFKITSTFFMLILWAVGLNLWVTYLAEVSVTLRNKSILGGLFAANAGLAYTLLWNSSASLQEYMGCTLWPTYLGIVLGVAM
;
A
#
# COMPACT_ATOMS: atom_id res chain seq x y z
N MET A 1 -36.35 7.20 49.92
CA MET A 1 -35.68 5.94 49.50
C MET A 1 -35.61 5.75 47.98
N SER A 2 -36.31 6.52 47.12
CA SER A 2 -36.18 6.35 45.64
C SER A 2 -35.02 7.12 44.99
N ASN A 3 -34.49 8.19 45.60
CA ASN A 3 -33.45 9.02 44.95
C ASN A 3 -32.06 8.39 44.91
N GLU A 4 -31.73 7.44 45.80
CA GLU A 4 -30.41 6.78 45.82
C GLU A 4 -30.28 5.69 44.74
N THR A 5 -31.39 5.08 44.35
CA THR A 5 -31.42 4.04 43.30
C THR A 5 -31.21 4.68 41.93
N GLU A 6 -31.90 5.79 41.63
CA GLU A 6 -31.71 6.53 40.37
C GLU A 6 -30.28 7.09 40.23
N ALA A 7 -29.70 7.62 41.32
CA ALA A 7 -28.34 8.14 41.28
C ALA A 7 -27.29 7.05 41.02
N ASN A 8 -27.50 5.83 41.54
CA ASN A 8 -26.62 4.70 41.29
C ASN A 8 -26.78 4.14 39.87
N ASP A 9 -27.99 4.11 39.32
CA ASP A 9 -28.24 3.68 37.94
C ASP A 9 -27.65 4.65 36.92
N ILE A 10 -27.76 5.96 37.14
CA ILE A 10 -27.15 7.00 36.29
C ILE A 10 -25.62 6.91 36.33
N LYS A 11 -25.04 6.69 37.53
CA LYS A 11 -23.59 6.54 37.70
C LYS A 11 -23.06 5.25 37.08
N GLY A 12 -23.80 4.15 37.20
CA GLY A 12 -23.49 2.87 36.56
C GLY A 12 -23.57 2.96 35.03
N GLY A 13 -24.61 3.59 34.49
CA GLY A 13 -24.75 3.85 33.05
C GLY A 13 -23.62 4.72 32.49
N ASN A 14 -23.22 5.77 33.21
CA ASN A 14 -22.10 6.63 32.80
C ASN A 14 -20.74 5.90 32.84
N MET A 15 -20.51 5.01 33.80
CA MET A 15 -19.29 4.18 33.84
C MET A 15 -19.26 3.16 32.71
N ALA A 16 -20.37 2.48 32.43
CA ALA A 16 -20.46 1.51 31.34
C ALA A 16 -20.26 2.18 29.97
N ASN A 17 -20.88 3.36 29.76
CA ASN A 17 -20.71 4.13 28.54
C ASN A 17 -19.25 4.56 28.37
N LYS A 18 -18.62 5.13 29.40
CA LYS A 18 -17.20 5.54 29.37
C LYS A 18 -16.25 4.38 29.10
N THR A 19 -16.56 3.19 29.63
CA THR A 19 -15.76 1.98 29.40
C THR A 19 -15.88 1.51 27.95
N ASN A 20 -17.08 1.55 27.38
CA ASN A 20 -17.32 1.20 25.98
C ASN A 20 -16.67 2.20 25.01
N THR A 21 -16.72 3.50 25.31
CA THR A 21 -16.05 4.53 24.49
C THR A 21 -14.54 4.32 24.49
N LYS A 22 -13.93 4.11 25.67
CA LYS A 22 -12.49 3.89 25.78
C LYS A 22 -12.03 2.63 25.05
N LYS A 23 -12.78 1.53 25.19
CA LYS A 23 -12.47 0.27 24.49
C LYS A 23 -12.51 0.45 22.96
N ARG A 24 -13.45 1.24 22.46
CA ARG A 24 -13.55 1.56 21.03
C ARG A 24 -12.38 2.43 20.56
N GLU A 25 -12.02 3.46 21.32
CA GLU A 25 -10.87 4.32 20.98
C GLU A 25 -9.55 3.54 20.93
N ASP A 26 -9.35 2.60 21.85
CA ASP A 26 -8.14 1.79 21.88
C ASP A 26 -8.07 0.82 20.68
N ALA A 27 -9.21 0.20 20.31
CA ALA A 27 -9.31 -0.63 19.10
C ALA A 27 -9.07 0.19 17.81
N ASP A 28 -9.62 1.40 17.72
CA ASP A 28 -9.42 2.29 16.57
C ASP A 28 -7.93 2.68 16.42
N LYS A 29 -7.22 2.93 17.53
CA LYS A 29 -5.77 3.22 17.50
C LYS A 29 -4.97 2.01 17.01
N GLU A 30 -5.31 0.81 17.48
CA GLU A 30 -4.64 -0.42 17.08
C GLU A 30 -4.83 -0.68 15.58
N ASN A 31 -6.08 -0.56 15.09
CA ASN A 31 -6.42 -0.70 13.69
C ASN A 31 -5.69 0.33 12.80
N ARG A 32 -5.59 1.60 13.24
CA ARG A 32 -4.76 2.61 12.56
C ARG A 32 -3.28 2.21 12.50
N GLY A 33 -2.77 1.60 13.56
CA GLY A 33 -1.41 1.05 13.61
C GLY A 33 -1.18 -0.03 12.56
N TYR A 34 -2.05 -1.04 12.48
CA TYR A 34 -1.94 -2.08 11.46
C TYR A 34 -2.13 -1.54 10.04
N ALA A 35 -3.01 -0.57 9.85
CA ALA A 35 -3.16 0.13 8.58
C ALA A 35 -1.82 0.80 8.19
N ALA A 36 -1.18 1.55 9.11
CA ALA A 36 0.12 2.17 8.85
C ALA A 36 1.22 1.15 8.48
N ILE A 37 1.20 -0.06 9.07
CA ILE A 37 2.10 -1.15 8.67
C ILE A 37 1.86 -1.55 7.21
N GLY A 38 0.59 -1.67 6.78
CA GLY A 38 0.23 -1.91 5.38
C GLY A 38 0.80 -0.87 4.41
N LEU A 39 0.71 0.42 4.77
CA LEU A 39 1.38 1.50 4.01
C LEU A 39 2.90 1.34 3.96
N GLY A 40 3.52 0.96 5.09
CA GLY A 40 4.96 0.71 5.17
C GLY A 40 5.40 -0.40 4.22
N ILE A 41 4.67 -1.51 4.17
CA ILE A 41 4.92 -2.63 3.26
C ILE A 41 4.82 -2.18 1.80
N MET A 42 3.76 -1.45 1.45
CA MET A 42 3.59 -0.91 0.09
C MET A 42 4.74 0.01 -0.30
N CYS A 43 5.12 0.96 0.57
CA CYS A 43 6.21 1.90 0.31
C CYS A 43 7.53 1.16 0.06
N LEU A 44 7.87 0.21 0.93
CA LEU A 44 9.09 -0.58 0.80
C LEU A 44 9.09 -1.41 -0.48
N ALA A 45 7.97 -2.07 -0.81
CA ALA A 45 7.83 -2.82 -2.05
C ALA A 45 7.98 -1.93 -3.30
N THR A 46 7.41 -0.72 -3.29
CA THR A 46 7.59 0.26 -4.37
C THR A 46 9.05 0.69 -4.52
N LEU A 47 9.74 0.99 -3.40
CA LEU A 47 11.15 1.37 -3.39
C LEU A 47 12.05 0.26 -3.92
N ILE A 48 11.88 -0.98 -3.44
CA ILE A 48 12.67 -2.14 -3.89
C ILE A 48 12.41 -2.40 -5.37
N THR A 49 11.16 -2.33 -5.83
CA THR A 49 10.83 -2.48 -7.26
C THR A 49 11.60 -1.47 -8.11
N HIS A 50 11.63 -0.21 -7.69
CA HIS A 50 12.40 0.82 -8.39
C HIS A 50 13.90 0.55 -8.36
N ALA A 51 14.44 0.11 -7.21
CA ALA A 51 15.85 -0.20 -7.08
C ALA A 51 16.25 -1.37 -8.01
N VAL A 52 15.45 -2.43 -8.06
CA VAL A 52 15.67 -3.59 -8.94
C VAL A 52 15.61 -3.21 -10.41
N LEU A 53 14.64 -2.38 -10.80
CA LEU A 53 14.51 -1.95 -12.19
C LEU A 53 15.65 -1.01 -12.61
N ASN A 54 16.04 -0.07 -11.74
CA ASN A 54 17.16 0.87 -11.94
C ASN A 54 18.56 0.25 -11.84
N ALA A 55 18.69 -0.95 -11.23
CA ALA A 55 19.99 -1.56 -11.04
C ALA A 55 20.69 -1.73 -12.42
N PRO A 56 21.92 -1.20 -12.58
CA PRO A 56 22.62 -1.31 -13.85
C PRO A 56 22.82 -2.78 -14.19
N SER A 57 22.50 -3.17 -15.43
CA SER A 57 22.73 -4.54 -15.92
C SER A 57 24.22 -4.86 -16.14
N SER A 58 25.13 -4.16 -15.47
CA SER A 58 26.56 -4.20 -15.75
C SER A 58 27.18 -5.53 -15.34
N LYS A 59 27.45 -6.35 -16.36
CA LYS A 59 28.60 -7.27 -16.48
C LYS A 59 28.73 -8.33 -15.38
N LEU A 60 27.77 -9.26 -15.31
CA LEU A 60 28.19 -10.65 -15.10
C LEU A 60 29.03 -11.01 -16.32
N THR A 61 30.33 -11.23 -16.11
CA THR A 61 31.30 -11.60 -17.14
C THR A 61 30.67 -12.61 -18.10
N PRO A 62 30.60 -12.35 -19.42
CA PRO A 62 30.12 -13.36 -20.34
C PRO A 62 31.07 -14.54 -20.23
N ILE A 63 30.63 -15.61 -19.56
CA ILE A 63 31.30 -16.90 -19.64
C ILE A 63 31.27 -17.24 -21.13
N PRO A 64 32.43 -17.40 -21.81
CA PRO A 64 32.44 -17.75 -23.22
C PRO A 64 31.70 -19.08 -23.36
N LYS A 65 30.55 -19.08 -24.05
CA LYS A 65 29.74 -20.29 -24.22
C LYS A 65 29.52 -20.61 -25.70
N PRO A 66 29.33 -21.90 -26.03
CA PRO A 66 29.33 -22.38 -27.40
C PRO A 66 28.16 -21.78 -28.21
N ARG A 67 28.41 -21.50 -29.50
CA ARG A 67 27.40 -21.01 -30.45
C ARG A 67 26.17 -21.92 -30.45
N GLY A 68 24.99 -21.36 -30.15
CA GLY A 68 23.70 -22.04 -30.39
C GLY A 68 22.66 -21.99 -29.27
N GLN A 69 22.96 -21.46 -28.08
CA GLN A 69 21.96 -21.31 -27.02
C GLN A 69 21.49 -19.86 -26.87
N ASN A 70 20.22 -19.60 -27.22
CA ASN A 70 19.48 -18.43 -26.76
C ASN A 70 19.22 -18.58 -25.25
N GLN A 71 20.21 -18.33 -24.41
CA GLN A 71 19.96 -18.17 -22.97
C GLN A 71 19.37 -16.77 -22.75
N GLY A 72 18.13 -16.71 -22.28
CA GLY A 72 17.52 -15.45 -21.84
C GLY A 72 18.41 -14.78 -20.81
N ASP A 73 18.53 -13.45 -20.88
CA ASP A 73 19.39 -12.67 -19.98
C ASP A 73 19.03 -12.97 -18.51
N PRO A 74 19.89 -13.63 -17.72
CA PRO A 74 19.59 -14.00 -16.35
C PRO A 74 19.30 -12.77 -15.47
N ILE A 75 19.86 -11.60 -15.82
CA ILE A 75 19.58 -10.34 -15.12
C ILE A 75 18.14 -9.89 -15.41
N LEU A 76 17.68 -10.02 -16.65
CA LEU A 76 16.31 -9.70 -17.03
C LEU A 76 15.31 -10.61 -16.31
N VAL A 77 15.59 -11.92 -16.25
CA VAL A 77 14.75 -12.89 -15.52
C VAL A 77 14.68 -12.51 -14.04
N PHE A 78 15.83 -12.23 -13.40
CA PHE A 78 15.86 -11.78 -12.01
C PHE A 78 15.03 -10.51 -11.80
N LYS A 79 15.20 -9.47 -12.64
CA LYS A 79 14.43 -8.22 -12.53
C LYS A 79 12.92 -8.46 -12.60
N ILE A 80 12.46 -9.27 -13.56
CA ILE A 80 11.04 -9.58 -13.73
C ILE A 80 10.52 -10.37 -12.52
N THR A 81 11.23 -11.43 -12.11
CA THR A 81 10.82 -12.27 -10.99
C THR A 81 10.79 -11.48 -9.67
N SER A 82 11.81 -10.69 -9.38
CA SER A 82 11.83 -9.83 -8.19
C SER A 82 10.70 -8.79 -8.22
N THR A 83 10.44 -8.18 -9.37
CA THR A 83 9.32 -7.24 -9.53
C THR A 83 7.98 -7.92 -9.26
N PHE A 84 7.78 -9.14 -9.75
CA PHE A 84 6.57 -9.92 -9.50
C PHE A 84 6.34 -10.19 -8.01
N PHE A 85 7.38 -10.65 -7.28
CA PHE A 85 7.27 -10.86 -5.84
C PHE A 85 7.02 -9.56 -5.06
N MET A 86 7.62 -8.44 -5.49
CA MET A 86 7.36 -7.14 -4.87
C MET A 86 5.94 -6.67 -5.13
N LEU A 87 5.35 -6.95 -6.29
CA LEU A 87 3.94 -6.66 -6.56
C LEU A 87 2.98 -7.49 -5.68
N ILE A 88 3.30 -8.76 -5.44
CA ILE A 88 2.55 -9.58 -4.48
C ILE A 88 2.63 -8.96 -3.08
N LEU A 89 3.84 -8.61 -2.64
CA LEU A 89 4.04 -7.99 -1.33
C LEU A 89 3.30 -6.65 -1.22
N TRP A 90 3.31 -5.86 -2.29
CA TRP A 90 2.55 -4.62 -2.40
C TRP A 90 1.04 -4.87 -2.25
N ALA A 91 0.49 -5.88 -2.93
CA ALA A 91 -0.91 -6.27 -2.82
C ALA A 91 -1.29 -6.76 -1.41
N VAL A 92 -0.38 -7.47 -0.73
CA VAL A 92 -0.56 -7.84 0.69
C VAL A 92 -0.62 -6.60 1.59
N GLY A 93 0.28 -5.63 1.37
CA GLY A 93 0.27 -4.35 2.08
C GLY A 93 -1.03 -3.57 1.85
N LEU A 94 -1.53 -3.54 0.60
CA LEU A 94 -2.82 -2.95 0.26
C LEU A 94 -3.98 -3.66 0.97
N ASN A 95 -3.99 -4.99 0.99
CA ASN A 95 -5.05 -5.76 1.64
C ASN A 95 -5.10 -5.49 3.16
N LEU A 96 -3.94 -5.43 3.81
CA LEU A 96 -3.83 -5.04 5.22
C LEU A 96 -4.36 -3.61 5.42
N TRP A 97 -3.93 -2.65 4.61
CA TRP A 97 -4.42 -1.27 4.67
C TRP A 97 -5.94 -1.19 4.57
N VAL A 98 -6.51 -1.81 3.53
CA VAL A 98 -7.95 -1.76 3.25
C VAL A 98 -8.75 -2.40 4.37
N THR A 99 -8.30 -3.54 4.89
CA THR A 99 -8.99 -4.28 5.96
C THR A 99 -9.02 -3.45 7.25
N TYR A 100 -7.86 -3.02 7.73
CA TYR A 100 -7.79 -2.31 9.01
C TYR A 100 -8.30 -0.87 8.94
N LEU A 101 -8.19 -0.20 7.78
CA LEU A 101 -8.79 1.11 7.61
C LEU A 101 -10.33 1.04 7.53
N ALA A 102 -10.91 -0.07 7.02
CA ALA A 102 -12.36 -0.27 7.03
C ALA A 102 -12.95 -0.28 8.44
N GLU A 103 -12.23 -0.91 9.39
CA GLU A 103 -12.61 -0.97 10.80
C GLU A 103 -12.63 0.42 11.46
N VAL A 104 -11.77 1.34 10.98
CA VAL A 104 -11.73 2.72 11.47
C VAL A 104 -12.78 3.58 10.78
N SER A 105 -12.82 3.54 9.44
CA SER A 105 -13.77 4.30 8.62
C SER A 105 -13.84 3.77 7.18
N VAL A 106 -15.00 3.23 6.83
CA VAL A 106 -15.34 2.84 5.45
C VAL A 106 -15.24 4.02 4.48
N THR A 107 -15.61 5.23 4.92
CA THR A 107 -15.56 6.43 4.08
C THR A 107 -14.11 6.82 3.75
N LEU A 108 -13.21 6.85 4.74
CA LEU A 108 -11.79 7.13 4.51
C LEU A 108 -11.16 6.09 3.59
N ARG A 109 -11.47 4.82 3.80
CA ARG A 109 -11.02 3.73 2.94
C ARG A 109 -11.45 3.92 1.48
N ASN A 110 -12.73 4.22 1.24
CA ASN A 110 -13.23 4.39 -0.12
C ASN A 110 -12.61 5.62 -0.81
N LYS A 111 -12.44 6.75 -0.09
CA LYS A 111 -11.74 7.93 -0.62
C LYS A 111 -10.28 7.61 -0.96
N SER A 112 -9.59 6.89 -0.08
CA SER A 112 -8.22 6.41 -0.26
C SER A 112 -8.08 5.55 -1.52
N ILE A 113 -8.93 4.53 -1.69
CA ILE A 113 -8.93 3.66 -2.87
C ILE A 113 -9.19 4.47 -4.15
N LEU A 114 -10.18 5.37 -4.13
CA LEU A 114 -10.51 6.19 -5.29
C LEU A 114 -9.37 7.14 -5.65
N GLY A 115 -8.75 7.78 -4.66
CA GLY A 115 -7.57 8.62 -4.84
C GLY A 115 -6.40 7.87 -5.44
N GLY A 116 -6.12 6.66 -4.94
CA GLY A 116 -5.11 5.76 -5.49
C GLY A 116 -5.37 5.40 -6.95
N LEU A 117 -6.60 4.98 -7.27
CA LEU A 117 -7.00 4.61 -8.63
C LEU A 117 -6.92 5.79 -9.60
N PHE A 118 -7.37 6.97 -9.19
CA PHE A 118 -7.27 8.18 -10.01
C PHE A 118 -5.81 8.53 -10.30
N ALA A 119 -4.96 8.52 -9.27
CA ALA A 119 -3.53 8.83 -9.41
C ALA A 119 -2.80 7.80 -10.29
N ALA A 120 -3.12 6.52 -10.17
CA ALA A 120 -2.59 5.46 -11.04
C ALA A 120 -2.91 5.73 -12.52
N ASN A 121 -4.18 6.01 -12.81
CA ASN A 121 -4.64 6.28 -14.17
C ASN A 121 -4.06 7.58 -14.72
N ALA A 122 -3.95 8.63 -13.91
CA ALA A 122 -3.33 9.88 -14.31
C ALA A 122 -1.85 9.68 -14.69
N GLY A 123 -1.11 8.88 -13.92
CA GLY A 123 0.28 8.57 -14.22
C GLY A 123 0.45 7.69 -15.47
N LEU A 124 -0.44 6.71 -15.69
CA LEU A 124 -0.49 5.93 -16.94
C LEU A 124 -0.85 6.80 -18.15
N ALA A 125 -1.83 7.69 -18.02
CA ALA A 125 -2.19 8.61 -19.08
C ALA A 125 -1.02 9.55 -19.43
N TYR A 126 -0.30 10.03 -18.42
CA TYR A 126 0.91 10.84 -18.62
C TYR A 126 1.97 10.09 -19.42
N THR A 127 2.30 8.83 -19.07
CA THR A 127 3.30 8.07 -19.84
C THR A 127 2.84 7.79 -21.26
N LEU A 128 1.58 7.42 -21.47
CA LEU A 128 1.06 7.13 -22.81
C LEU A 128 1.04 8.36 -23.73
N LEU A 129 0.68 9.53 -23.20
CA LEU A 129 0.51 10.75 -24.00
C LEU A 129 1.81 11.53 -24.21
N TRP A 130 2.72 11.51 -23.24
CA TRP A 130 3.96 12.31 -23.28
C TRP A 130 5.24 11.49 -23.38
N ASN A 131 5.19 10.17 -23.22
CA ASN A 131 6.37 9.30 -23.34
C ASN A 131 6.06 7.99 -24.07
N SER A 132 5.81 8.09 -25.38
CA SER A 132 5.45 6.95 -26.25
C SER A 132 6.49 5.83 -26.32
N SER A 133 7.72 6.07 -25.83
CA SER A 133 8.80 5.08 -25.74
C SER A 133 9.18 4.77 -24.29
N ALA A 134 8.27 5.01 -23.33
CA ALA A 134 8.50 4.74 -21.93
C ALA A 134 8.93 3.28 -21.71
N SER A 135 10.02 3.12 -20.97
CA SER A 135 10.50 1.84 -20.47
C SER A 135 9.52 1.25 -19.46
N LEU A 136 9.61 -0.07 -19.23
CA LEU A 136 8.85 -0.75 -18.18
C LEU A 136 9.03 -0.05 -16.82
N GLN A 137 10.24 0.43 -16.53
CA GLN A 137 10.53 1.17 -15.32
C GLN A 137 9.71 2.46 -15.20
N GLU A 138 9.62 3.25 -16.27
CA GLU A 138 8.85 4.49 -16.27
C GLU A 138 7.36 4.21 -16.10
N TYR A 139 6.81 3.18 -16.74
CA TYR A 139 5.43 2.75 -16.52
C TYR A 139 5.18 2.34 -15.06
N MET A 140 6.07 1.51 -14.50
CA MET A 140 5.95 1.05 -13.11
C MET A 140 6.07 2.21 -12.12
N GLY A 141 6.97 3.16 -12.37
CA GLY A 141 7.13 4.35 -11.53
C GLY A 141 5.97 5.31 -11.60
N CYS A 142 5.47 5.57 -12.81
CA CYS A 142 4.30 6.43 -13.01
C CYS A 142 2.99 5.76 -12.57
N THR A 143 2.98 4.46 -12.28
CA THR A 143 1.79 3.79 -11.73
C THR A 143 1.88 3.63 -10.23
N LEU A 144 2.94 2.99 -9.70
CA LEU A 144 3.02 2.59 -8.30
C LEU A 144 3.16 3.78 -7.33
N TRP A 145 4.00 4.77 -7.66
CA TRP A 145 4.18 5.93 -6.79
C TRP A 145 2.93 6.81 -6.72
N PRO A 146 2.32 7.20 -7.86
CA PRO A 146 1.05 7.91 -7.82
C PRO A 146 -0.05 7.12 -7.11
N THR A 147 -0.17 5.81 -7.34
CA THR A 147 -1.14 4.98 -6.62
C THR A 147 -0.93 5.06 -5.11
N TYR A 148 0.31 4.84 -4.64
CA TYR A 148 0.64 4.92 -3.22
C TYR A 148 0.32 6.30 -2.63
N LEU A 149 0.73 7.38 -3.30
CA LEU A 149 0.46 8.75 -2.86
C LEU A 149 -1.04 9.05 -2.85
N GLY A 150 -1.79 8.61 -3.86
CA GLY A 150 -3.24 8.77 -3.92
C GLY A 150 -3.96 8.04 -2.79
N ILE A 151 -3.49 6.85 -2.41
CA ILE A 151 -3.98 6.11 -1.24
C ILE A 151 -3.76 6.92 0.04
N VAL A 152 -2.56 7.44 0.25
CA VAL A 152 -2.22 8.22 1.45
C VAL A 152 -3.03 9.53 1.50
N LEU A 153 -3.08 10.27 0.39
CA LEU A 153 -3.79 11.55 0.31
C LEU A 153 -5.30 11.40 0.44
N GLY A 154 -5.89 10.32 -0.10
CA GLY A 154 -7.33 10.09 0.03
C GLY A 154 -7.80 9.83 1.46
N VAL A 155 -6.90 9.53 2.41
CA VAL A 155 -7.23 9.52 3.85
C VAL A 155 -7.17 10.92 4.47
N ALA A 156 -6.39 11.84 3.90
CA ALA A 156 -6.28 13.22 4.36
C ALA A 156 -7.42 14.13 3.86
N MET A 157 -8.18 13.69 2.84
CA MET A 157 -9.31 14.41 2.23
C MET A 157 -10.67 14.00 2.81
#